data_AF-A0A8X6LG36-F1
#
_entry.id   AF-A0A8X6LG36-F1
#
_cell.length_a   1.000
_cell.length_b   1.000
_cell.length_c   1.000
_cell.angle_alpha   90.00
_cell.angle_beta   90.00
_cell.angle_gamma   90.00
#
_symmetry.space_group_name_H-M   'P 1'
#
loop_
_entity.id
_entity.type
_entity.pdbx_description
1 polymer ?
#
loop_
_entity_poly.entity_id
_entity_poly.type
_entity_poly.pdbx_seq_one_letter_code
_entity_poly.pdbx_strand_id
1 'polypeptide(L)'
;MSLSKLPKTFGLEELAKGYFPHLFNCPSNQSYVGSFPDSALFSPSTMSTGDREKFFLWYNGQKTNTFDFKKEMLKYCRSDVDILRRCCKIFREQFQSVTGVDPFTYVTIASAYFVAHTEGHRILHALNGTGESKIAGYSVDGFCKETNTVYQYQGCFHHGCEMCYDGDLIHPLTGTTMRSLRQKKEGVIDTLRQRGYNIIQMLEHDFENLKKTEEFKEFLLQHEVTDRLNPRDAFFGGRTNGIKLFFEGCAKYIDFTSLYPWVNKYCEYPVGHPEIITEHFQDIDNYFGLVKCKVFPPKNLFHPVLPFRCNGKLMFPLCRTCAETLHQNICSHTDEERSITGTWVTEEIKKAREKGYKIIKIYEVYHFQSSSNDLFRSYIDLFLKIKQEASGYPKGCLSDQQKSEYIVSYSEKENIYLDKNSINVNLGRRSVAKLALNSFWGRWGMNLNKSQLTFVSTVHDFNKMLIDKTKHIKDVFLPTPEVAAFQWTQSNNFVTQDSSTNIFIAAFTTCHARLKLYSAIEKLNESVLYFDTDSIIYKSDGINDPPLGNFLGEFTDELNGGTITSFVTGGPKNYAYKFSDGSEKKLLLQVEEKKKTIKRKNCFVT
;
A
#
# COMPACT_ATOMS: atom_id res chain seq x y z
N MET A 1 -5.55 1.32 -29.86
CA MET A 1 -6.56 0.70 -30.75
C MET A 1 -6.63 1.53 -32.04
N SER A 2 -6.84 0.93 -33.21
CA SER A 2 -7.00 1.71 -34.47
C SER A 2 -8.37 2.39 -34.53
N LEU A 3 -8.44 3.57 -35.15
CA LEU A 3 -9.66 4.40 -35.17
C LEU A 3 -10.87 3.66 -35.79
N SER A 4 -10.64 2.90 -36.86
CA SER A 4 -11.66 2.08 -37.55
C SER A 4 -12.31 0.99 -36.69
N LYS A 5 -11.70 0.63 -35.55
CA LYS A 5 -12.27 -0.36 -34.62
C LYS A 5 -13.05 0.29 -33.47
N LEU A 6 -12.91 1.61 -33.28
CA LEU A 6 -13.57 2.33 -32.18
C LEU A 6 -15.11 2.33 -32.31
N PRO A 7 -15.72 2.55 -33.48
CA PRO A 7 -17.19 2.51 -33.60
C PRO A 7 -17.77 1.18 -33.17
N LYS A 8 -17.22 0.06 -33.67
CA LYS A 8 -17.66 -1.28 -33.28
C LYS A 8 -17.41 -1.58 -31.80
N THR A 9 -16.30 -1.11 -31.25
CA THR A 9 -15.95 -1.31 -29.83
C THR A 9 -16.91 -0.58 -28.90
N PHE A 10 -17.34 0.64 -29.27
CA PHE A 10 -18.24 1.45 -28.45
C PHE A 10 -19.70 1.41 -28.95
N GLY A 11 -20.04 0.47 -29.84
CA GLY A 11 -21.41 0.27 -30.33
C GLY A 11 -21.98 1.42 -31.17
N LEU A 12 -21.13 2.25 -31.78
CA LEU A 12 -21.54 3.37 -32.61
C LEU A 12 -21.71 2.96 -34.07
N GLU A 13 -22.78 3.45 -34.71
CA GLU A 13 -22.93 3.40 -36.17
C GLU A 13 -22.14 4.54 -36.82
N GLU A 14 -21.34 4.22 -37.84
CA GLU A 14 -20.58 5.20 -38.63
C GLU A 14 -21.53 6.08 -39.46
N LEU A 15 -21.29 7.40 -39.48
CA LEU A 15 -22.07 8.34 -40.30
C LEU A 15 -21.85 8.14 -41.81
N ALA A 16 -20.76 7.48 -42.21
CA ALA A 16 -20.50 7.08 -43.59
C ALA A 16 -19.69 5.77 -43.62
N LYS A 17 -20.22 4.76 -44.32
CA LYS A 17 -19.57 3.44 -44.48
C LYS A 17 -18.77 3.43 -45.79
N GLY A 18 -17.45 3.33 -45.73
CA GLY A 18 -16.62 3.28 -46.93
C GLY A 18 -15.11 3.28 -46.64
N TYR A 19 -14.32 3.10 -47.69
CA TYR A 19 -12.86 3.15 -47.61
C TYR A 19 -12.37 4.47 -48.21
N PHE A 20 -11.32 5.05 -47.62
CA PHE A 20 -10.71 6.27 -48.14
C PHE A 20 -9.38 5.96 -48.84
N PRO A 21 -9.11 6.52 -50.03
CA PRO A 21 -7.87 6.24 -50.75
C PRO A 21 -6.73 7.07 -50.15
N HIS A 22 -6.16 6.59 -49.04
CA HIS A 22 -5.13 7.30 -48.29
C HIS A 22 -3.91 7.66 -49.14
N LEU A 23 -3.55 6.84 -50.13
CA LEU A 23 -2.43 7.10 -51.05
C LEU A 23 -2.78 8.07 -52.18
N PHE A 24 -4.06 8.39 -52.37
CA PHE A 24 -4.53 9.40 -53.33
C PHE A 24 -4.51 10.83 -52.74
N ASN A 25 -4.33 10.94 -51.43
CA ASN A 25 -4.27 12.21 -50.71
C ASN A 25 -2.89 12.88 -50.85
N CYS A 26 -2.67 13.54 -51.99
CA CYS A 26 -1.51 14.38 -52.23
C CYS A 26 -1.92 15.80 -52.69
N PRO A 27 -1.04 16.80 -52.59
CA PRO A 27 -1.38 18.19 -52.95
C PRO A 27 -1.94 18.36 -54.37
N SER A 28 -1.46 17.57 -55.33
CA SER A 28 -1.91 17.63 -56.73
C SER A 28 -3.35 17.15 -56.95
N ASN A 29 -3.90 16.33 -56.04
CA ASN A 29 -5.22 15.71 -56.20
C ASN A 29 -6.33 16.37 -55.36
N GLN A 30 -6.02 17.45 -54.63
CA GLN A 30 -6.95 18.09 -53.68
C GLN A 30 -8.23 18.66 -54.32
N SER A 31 -8.21 18.94 -55.62
CA SER A 31 -9.35 19.44 -56.40
C SER A 31 -9.87 18.44 -57.43
N TYR A 32 -9.44 17.17 -57.35
CA TYR A 32 -9.76 16.16 -58.34
C TYR A 32 -11.25 15.78 -58.33
N VAL A 33 -11.88 15.84 -59.50
CA VAL A 33 -13.22 15.32 -59.78
C VAL A 33 -13.16 14.52 -61.08
N GLY A 34 -13.38 13.21 -61.01
CA GLY A 34 -13.20 12.35 -62.18
C GLY A 34 -13.56 10.90 -61.93
N SER A 35 -12.94 9.99 -62.68
CA SER A 35 -13.11 8.55 -62.47
C SER A 35 -12.61 8.12 -61.08
N PHE A 36 -13.20 7.07 -60.54
CA PHE A 36 -12.89 6.58 -59.20
C PHE A 36 -11.41 6.13 -59.10
N PRO A 37 -10.68 6.44 -58.01
CA PRO A 37 -9.26 6.13 -57.89
C PRO A 37 -8.99 4.64 -57.96
N ASP A 38 -7.82 4.25 -58.47
CA ASP A 38 -7.43 2.84 -58.57
C ASP A 38 -7.46 2.16 -57.20
N SER A 39 -7.94 0.91 -57.17
CA SER A 39 -8.05 0.09 -55.96
C SER A 39 -6.75 -0.01 -55.17
N ALA A 40 -5.58 0.02 -55.83
CA ALA A 40 -4.28 -0.03 -55.17
C ALA A 40 -4.04 1.18 -54.24
N LEU A 41 -4.66 2.32 -54.52
CA LEU A 41 -4.49 3.57 -53.76
C LEU A 41 -5.25 3.58 -52.43
N PHE A 42 -6.05 2.54 -52.19
CA PHE A 42 -6.69 2.25 -50.92
C PHE A 42 -5.89 1.24 -50.07
N SER A 43 -4.72 0.81 -50.54
CA SER A 43 -3.82 -0.16 -49.87
C SER A 43 -4.48 -1.50 -49.51
N PRO A 44 -5.21 -2.18 -50.43
CA PRO A 44 -5.87 -3.45 -50.12
C PRO A 44 -4.88 -4.56 -49.75
N SER A 45 -3.62 -4.46 -50.17
CA SER A 45 -2.56 -5.41 -49.81
C SER A 45 -2.23 -5.42 -48.31
N THR A 46 -2.49 -4.33 -47.59
CA THR A 46 -2.27 -4.25 -46.13
C THR A 46 -3.49 -4.70 -45.33
N MET A 47 -4.61 -4.98 -46.01
CA MET A 47 -5.82 -5.49 -45.38
C MET A 47 -5.73 -7.01 -45.16
N SER A 48 -6.40 -7.48 -44.11
CA SER A 48 -6.58 -8.92 -43.88
C SER A 48 -7.36 -9.56 -45.05
N THR A 49 -7.20 -10.86 -45.28
CA THR A 49 -7.83 -11.54 -46.43
C THR A 49 -9.34 -11.30 -46.50
N GLY A 50 -10.04 -11.40 -45.35
CA GLY A 50 -11.49 -11.19 -45.28
C GLY A 50 -11.92 -9.71 -45.36
N ASP A 51 -11.09 -8.75 -44.92
CA ASP A 51 -11.40 -7.33 -45.10
C ASP A 51 -11.10 -6.86 -46.53
N ARG A 52 -10.11 -7.47 -47.18
CA ARG A 52 -9.76 -7.24 -48.58
C ARG A 52 -10.87 -7.71 -49.52
N GLU A 53 -11.51 -8.84 -49.25
CA GLU A 53 -12.68 -9.31 -50.01
C GLU A 53 -13.87 -8.33 -49.90
N LYS A 54 -14.15 -7.84 -48.69
CA LYS A 54 -15.20 -6.83 -48.46
C LYS A 54 -14.87 -5.51 -49.16
N PHE A 55 -13.60 -5.09 -49.13
CA PHE A 55 -13.14 -3.92 -49.85
C PHE A 55 -13.39 -4.05 -51.35
N PHE A 56 -13.01 -5.17 -51.99
CA PHE A 56 -13.19 -5.32 -53.43
C PHE A 56 -14.67 -5.45 -53.83
N LEU A 57 -15.52 -6.07 -53.00
CA LEU A 57 -16.97 -6.07 -53.22
C LEU A 57 -17.55 -4.65 -53.18
N TRP A 58 -17.16 -3.83 -52.19
CA TRP A 58 -17.56 -2.44 -52.11
C TRP A 58 -17.00 -1.61 -53.28
N TYR A 59 -15.70 -1.74 -53.55
CA TYR A 59 -14.99 -0.99 -54.58
C TYR A 59 -15.58 -1.23 -55.97
N ASN A 60 -15.89 -2.49 -56.31
CA ASN A 60 -16.50 -2.82 -57.59
C ASN A 60 -17.89 -2.21 -57.79
N GLY A 61 -18.63 -1.95 -56.71
CA GLY A 61 -19.90 -1.21 -56.76
C GLY A 61 -19.74 0.31 -56.85
N GLN A 62 -18.57 0.85 -56.52
CA GLN A 62 -18.31 2.30 -56.53
C GLN A 62 -17.44 2.76 -57.70
N LYS A 63 -16.63 1.89 -58.30
CA LYS A 63 -15.59 2.26 -59.28
C LYS A 63 -16.10 2.96 -60.55
N THR A 64 -17.38 2.81 -60.88
CA THR A 64 -18.02 3.46 -62.04
C THR A 64 -18.59 4.83 -61.72
N ASN A 65 -18.63 5.22 -60.43
CA ASN A 65 -19.13 6.52 -59.99
C ASN A 65 -18.06 7.60 -60.13
N THR A 66 -18.50 8.84 -60.32
CA THR A 66 -17.62 10.01 -60.29
C THR A 66 -17.13 10.27 -58.87
N PHE A 67 -15.83 10.41 -58.69
CA PHE A 67 -15.17 10.64 -57.42
C PHE A 67 -14.74 12.10 -57.29
N ASP A 68 -15.31 12.79 -56.29
CA ASP A 68 -14.92 14.14 -55.87
C ASP A 68 -14.10 14.03 -54.58
N PHE A 69 -12.80 14.26 -54.70
CA PHE A 69 -11.88 14.01 -53.60
C PHE A 69 -12.10 14.98 -52.42
N LYS A 70 -12.40 16.25 -52.68
CA LYS A 70 -12.58 17.25 -51.62
C LYS A 70 -13.85 16.97 -50.82
N LYS A 71 -14.93 16.57 -51.50
CA LYS A 71 -16.19 16.20 -50.87
C LYS A 71 -16.03 14.94 -50.02
N GLU A 72 -15.36 13.92 -50.54
CA GLU A 72 -15.13 12.67 -49.80
C GLU A 72 -14.15 12.85 -48.64
N MET A 73 -13.10 13.67 -48.78
CA MET A 73 -12.15 13.95 -47.71
C MET A 73 -12.81 14.74 -46.56
N LEU A 74 -13.61 15.77 -46.87
CA LEU A 74 -14.34 16.52 -45.85
C LEU A 74 -15.33 15.63 -45.10
N LYS A 75 -16.01 14.74 -45.82
CA LYS A 75 -16.93 13.76 -45.25
C LYS A 75 -16.19 12.76 -44.33
N TYR A 76 -15.04 12.26 -44.77
CA TYR A 76 -14.18 11.35 -44.00
C TYR A 76 -13.67 12.02 -42.70
N CYS A 77 -13.07 13.22 -42.78
CA CYS A 77 -12.53 13.91 -41.61
C CYS A 77 -13.62 14.28 -40.59
N ARG A 78 -14.80 14.74 -41.05
CA ARG A 78 -15.93 15.02 -40.16
C ARG A 78 -16.41 13.77 -39.45
N SER A 79 -16.43 12.64 -40.16
CA SER A 79 -16.78 11.34 -39.56
C SER A 79 -15.76 10.93 -38.50
N ASP A 80 -14.46 10.99 -38.79
CA ASP A 80 -13.39 10.58 -37.86
C ASP A 80 -13.36 11.43 -36.59
N VAL A 81 -13.51 12.76 -36.71
CA VAL A 81 -13.54 13.67 -35.55
C VAL A 81 -14.82 13.50 -34.73
N ASP A 82 -15.98 13.32 -35.38
CA ASP A 82 -17.23 13.07 -34.67
C ASP A 82 -17.19 11.73 -33.91
N ILE A 83 -16.68 10.68 -34.57
CA ILE A 83 -16.49 9.35 -33.96
C ILE A 83 -15.55 9.46 -32.77
N LEU A 84 -14.39 10.12 -32.92
CA LEU A 84 -13.43 10.25 -31.81
C LEU A 84 -14.01 11.06 -30.65
N ARG A 85 -14.71 12.17 -30.93
CA ARG A 85 -15.40 12.97 -29.90
C ARG A 85 -16.44 12.12 -29.16
N ARG A 86 -17.26 11.36 -29.88
CA ARG A 86 -18.29 10.50 -29.30
C ARG A 86 -17.68 9.32 -28.54
N CYS A 87 -16.59 8.73 -29.03
CA CYS A 87 -15.86 7.69 -28.32
C CYS A 87 -15.17 8.23 -27.07
N CYS A 88 -14.57 9.42 -27.08
CA CYS A 88 -14.01 10.04 -25.89
C CYS A 88 -15.10 10.42 -24.89
N LYS A 89 -16.27 10.85 -25.36
CA LYS A 89 -17.43 11.11 -24.50
C LYS A 89 -17.95 9.82 -23.89
N ILE A 90 -18.14 8.76 -24.68
CA ILE A 90 -18.55 7.43 -24.20
C ILE A 90 -17.48 6.80 -23.33
N PHE A 91 -16.19 6.97 -23.63
CA PHE A 91 -15.11 6.45 -22.80
C PHE A 91 -15.02 7.22 -21.49
N ARG A 92 -15.18 8.55 -21.50
CA ARG A 92 -15.27 9.35 -20.27
C ARG A 92 -16.51 8.98 -19.48
N GLU A 93 -17.66 8.83 -20.13
CA GLU A 93 -18.92 8.38 -19.54
C GLU A 93 -18.80 6.95 -19.00
N GLN A 94 -18.11 6.05 -19.70
CA GLN A 94 -17.90 4.65 -19.29
C GLN A 94 -16.85 4.55 -18.19
N PHE A 95 -15.76 5.32 -18.27
CA PHE A 95 -14.72 5.39 -17.25
C PHE A 95 -15.26 6.04 -15.99
N GLN A 96 -16.05 7.11 -16.12
CA GLN A 96 -16.80 7.71 -15.02
C GLN A 96 -17.91 6.79 -14.52
N SER A 97 -18.62 6.05 -15.38
CA SER A 97 -19.67 5.12 -14.95
C SER A 97 -19.11 3.89 -14.26
N VAL A 98 -17.89 3.48 -14.60
CA VAL A 98 -17.20 2.31 -14.02
C VAL A 98 -16.39 2.69 -12.79
N THR A 99 -15.73 3.86 -12.78
CA THR A 99 -14.77 4.26 -11.73
C THR A 99 -15.23 5.43 -10.86
N GLY A 100 -16.28 6.17 -11.27
CA GLY A 100 -16.77 7.37 -10.58
C GLY A 100 -15.83 8.59 -10.66
N VAL A 101 -14.66 8.44 -11.26
CA VAL A 101 -13.63 9.47 -11.37
C VAL A 101 -13.57 9.95 -12.81
N ASP A 102 -13.55 11.27 -12.99
CA ASP A 102 -13.19 11.83 -14.30
C ASP A 102 -11.70 11.60 -14.52
N PRO A 103 -11.29 10.78 -15.51
CA PRO A 103 -9.89 10.43 -15.72
C PRO A 103 -9.01 11.63 -16.08
N PHE A 104 -9.62 12.82 -16.27
CA PHE A 104 -8.95 14.02 -16.73
C PHE A 104 -8.67 15.09 -15.64
N THR A 105 -8.68 14.78 -14.32
CA THR A 105 -8.70 15.84 -13.26
C THR A 105 -7.67 15.88 -12.07
N TYR A 106 -6.41 15.36 -12.04
CA TYR A 106 -5.52 15.51 -10.82
C TYR A 106 -3.96 15.72 -10.99
N VAL A 107 -3.27 16.23 -9.91
CA VAL A 107 -2.18 17.28 -9.75
C VAL A 107 -0.98 16.85 -8.83
N THR A 108 0.27 17.44 -8.82
CA THR A 108 1.40 17.07 -7.87
C THR A 108 2.44 18.14 -7.40
N ILE A 109 3.16 17.82 -6.29
CA ILE A 109 4.18 18.51 -5.41
C ILE A 109 5.49 19.01 -6.07
N ALA A 110 5.83 18.51 -7.24
CA ALA A 110 7.15 18.73 -7.83
C ALA A 110 7.47 20.21 -8.15
N SER A 111 6.46 21.09 -8.20
CA SER A 111 6.59 22.54 -8.48
C SER A 111 7.33 23.25 -7.39
N ALA A 112 6.94 22.98 -6.16
CA ALA A 112 7.47 23.67 -4.99
C ALA A 112 8.97 23.34 -4.81
N TYR A 113 9.37 22.10 -5.15
CA TYR A 113 10.75 21.66 -5.00
C TYR A 113 11.68 22.23 -6.09
N PHE A 114 11.19 22.38 -7.32
CA PHE A 114 11.96 22.96 -8.43
C PHE A 114 12.37 24.41 -8.18
N VAL A 115 11.45 25.24 -7.70
CA VAL A 115 11.71 26.67 -7.43
C VAL A 115 12.71 26.85 -6.27
N ALA A 116 12.64 26.01 -5.24
CA ALA A 116 13.56 26.06 -4.10
C ALA A 116 15.02 25.79 -4.51
N HIS A 117 15.22 24.90 -5.48
CA HIS A 117 16.54 24.50 -5.94
C HIS A 117 17.19 25.54 -6.87
N THR A 118 16.41 26.13 -7.78
CA THR A 118 16.93 27.12 -8.74
C THR A 118 17.44 28.40 -8.09
N GLU A 119 16.95 28.72 -6.89
CA GLU A 119 17.25 30.00 -6.21
C GLU A 119 18.20 29.84 -5.01
N GLY A 120 18.56 28.62 -4.60
CA GLY A 120 19.56 28.38 -3.54
C GLY A 120 19.17 28.83 -2.12
N HIS A 121 17.88 29.12 -1.88
CA HIS A 121 17.38 29.64 -0.61
C HIS A 121 16.52 28.61 0.14
N ARG A 122 16.53 28.68 1.48
CA ARG A 122 15.67 27.83 2.32
C ARG A 122 14.22 28.34 2.33
N ILE A 123 13.30 27.51 1.81
CA ILE A 123 11.85 27.80 1.78
C ILE A 123 11.14 26.95 2.85
N LEU A 124 10.42 27.60 3.77
CA LEU A 124 9.50 26.95 4.72
C LEU A 124 8.19 26.61 4.02
N HIS A 125 7.78 25.36 4.03
CA HIS A 125 6.54 24.88 3.39
C HIS A 125 5.90 23.76 4.23
N ALA A 126 4.72 23.30 3.82
CA ALA A 126 3.94 22.29 4.56
C ALA A 126 4.69 20.98 4.89
N LEU A 127 5.80 20.68 4.18
CA LEU A 127 6.53 19.41 4.30
C LEU A 127 7.89 19.56 5.00
N ASN A 128 8.31 20.76 5.42
CA ASN A 128 9.55 20.98 6.19
C ASN A 128 9.35 21.97 7.36
N GLY A 129 10.21 21.90 8.38
CA GLY A 129 10.12 22.79 9.55
C GLY A 129 8.84 22.61 10.38
N THR A 130 8.19 23.71 10.76
CA THR A 130 6.99 23.72 11.65
C THR A 130 5.64 23.58 10.92
N GLY A 131 5.64 23.27 9.61
CA GLY A 131 4.42 23.16 8.78
C GLY A 131 4.12 24.41 7.94
N GLU A 132 2.88 24.54 7.44
CA GLU A 132 2.46 25.70 6.65
C GLU A 132 2.68 27.01 7.42
N SER A 133 3.39 27.96 6.79
CA SER A 133 3.60 29.28 7.36
C SER A 133 2.31 30.09 7.33
N LYS A 134 1.98 30.76 8.43
CA LYS A 134 0.88 31.73 8.49
C LYS A 134 1.43 33.14 8.51
N ILE A 135 1.17 33.89 7.44
CA ILE A 135 1.59 35.29 7.30
C ILE A 135 0.33 36.14 7.19
N ALA A 136 0.23 37.18 8.02
CA ALA A 136 -0.91 38.09 8.02
C ALA A 136 -2.28 37.40 8.23
N GLY A 137 -2.31 36.22 8.86
CA GLY A 137 -3.52 35.42 9.05
C GLY A 137 -3.85 34.45 7.91
N TYR A 138 -3.06 34.43 6.83
CA TYR A 138 -3.23 33.54 5.69
C TYR A 138 -2.17 32.43 5.70
N SER A 139 -2.59 31.18 5.44
CA SER A 139 -1.65 30.11 5.10
C SER A 139 -1.03 30.37 3.72
N VAL A 140 0.29 30.15 3.60
CA VAL A 140 1.04 30.26 2.34
C VAL A 140 1.74 28.95 2.00
N ASP A 141 1.90 28.68 0.70
CA ASP A 141 2.47 27.41 0.21
C ASP A 141 3.97 27.30 0.50
N GLY A 142 4.70 28.42 0.42
CA GLY A 142 6.12 28.51 0.77
C GLY A 142 6.51 29.91 1.27
N PHE A 143 7.49 29.99 2.18
CA PHE A 143 8.05 31.25 2.66
C PHE A 143 9.57 31.16 2.88
N CYS A 144 10.32 32.01 2.20
CA CYS A 144 11.74 32.22 2.45
C CYS A 144 11.94 33.48 3.30
N LYS A 145 12.42 33.29 4.53
CA LYS A 145 12.68 34.39 5.47
C LYS A 145 13.86 35.26 5.03
N GLU A 146 14.89 34.67 4.42
CA GLU A 146 16.11 35.37 4.01
C GLU A 146 15.85 36.41 2.92
N THR A 147 15.05 36.06 1.93
CA THR A 147 14.69 36.96 0.82
C THR A 147 13.37 37.68 1.05
N ASN A 148 12.73 37.47 2.20
CA ASN A 148 11.39 37.94 2.53
C ASN A 148 10.35 37.59 1.43
N THR A 149 10.47 36.38 0.85
CA THR A 149 9.71 35.94 -0.32
C THR A 149 8.67 34.88 0.02
N VAL A 150 7.43 35.11 -0.39
CA VAL A 150 6.32 34.15 -0.32
C VAL A 150 6.15 33.50 -1.70
N TYR A 151 6.13 32.17 -1.70
CA TYR A 151 5.85 31.35 -2.88
C TYR A 151 4.42 30.85 -2.80
N GLN A 152 3.64 31.04 -3.87
CA GLN A 152 2.24 30.65 -3.90
C GLN A 152 1.88 29.89 -5.17
N TYR A 153 1.31 28.70 -5.02
CA TYR A 153 0.82 27.89 -6.13
C TYR A 153 -0.66 28.17 -6.36
N GLN A 154 -1.01 28.54 -7.59
CA GLN A 154 -2.37 28.91 -7.95
C GLN A 154 -3.04 27.80 -8.77
N GLY A 155 -3.72 26.89 -8.06
CA GLY A 155 -4.67 25.96 -8.68
C GLY A 155 -5.69 26.71 -9.54
N CYS A 156 -5.71 26.48 -10.85
CA CYS A 156 -6.49 27.23 -11.83
C CYS A 156 -8.00 27.08 -11.59
N PHE A 157 -8.44 25.89 -11.18
CA PHE A 157 -9.81 25.61 -10.82
C PHE A 157 -10.21 26.31 -9.50
N HIS A 158 -9.37 26.22 -8.48
CA HIS A 158 -9.68 26.73 -7.13
C HIS A 158 -9.52 28.24 -6.98
N HIS A 159 -8.66 28.86 -7.79
CA HIS A 159 -8.30 30.27 -7.71
C HIS A 159 -8.75 31.10 -8.92
N GLY A 160 -9.59 30.55 -9.80
CA GLY A 160 -10.22 31.30 -10.89
C GLY A 160 -9.25 31.74 -11.99
N CYS A 161 -8.67 30.82 -12.76
CA CYS A 161 -7.80 31.20 -13.87
C CYS A 161 -8.59 31.63 -15.11
N GLU A 162 -8.41 32.88 -15.54
CA GLU A 162 -9.07 33.46 -16.74
C GLU A 162 -8.64 32.81 -18.06
N MET A 163 -7.47 32.16 -18.09
CA MET A 163 -7.00 31.43 -19.29
C MET A 163 -7.62 30.02 -19.41
N CYS A 164 -7.96 29.40 -18.27
CA CYS A 164 -8.47 28.02 -18.25
C CYS A 164 -9.99 27.94 -18.18
N TYR A 165 -10.66 29.01 -17.74
CA TYR A 165 -12.09 29.04 -17.50
C TYR A 165 -12.67 30.40 -17.87
N ASP A 166 -13.89 30.40 -18.39
CA ASP A 166 -14.67 31.63 -18.55
C ASP A 166 -14.91 32.28 -17.18
N GLY A 167 -14.69 33.59 -17.07
CA GLY A 167 -14.84 34.34 -15.83
C GLY A 167 -16.27 34.31 -15.27
N ASP A 168 -17.28 34.17 -16.11
CA ASP A 168 -18.69 34.14 -15.71
C ASP A 168 -19.17 32.70 -15.40
N LEU A 169 -18.32 31.69 -15.62
CA LEU A 169 -18.60 30.31 -15.22
C LEU A 169 -18.76 30.21 -13.70
N ILE A 170 -19.83 29.55 -13.25
CA ILE A 170 -20.08 29.31 -11.82
C ILE A 170 -19.23 28.12 -11.36
N HIS A 171 -18.38 28.36 -10.36
CA HIS A 171 -17.56 27.33 -9.74
C HIS A 171 -18.44 26.37 -8.92
N PRO A 172 -18.44 25.06 -9.25
CA PRO A 172 -19.45 24.13 -8.77
C PRO A 172 -19.36 23.81 -7.26
N LEU A 173 -18.22 24.10 -6.60
CA LEU A 173 -18.07 23.84 -5.16
C LEU A 173 -18.41 25.04 -4.28
N THR A 174 -18.32 26.25 -4.81
CA THR A 174 -18.49 27.49 -4.02
C THR A 174 -19.74 28.26 -4.41
N GLY A 175 -20.34 27.97 -5.58
CA GLY A 175 -21.49 28.70 -6.10
C GLY A 175 -21.18 30.12 -6.56
N THR A 176 -19.90 30.51 -6.60
CA THR A 176 -19.42 31.83 -7.03
C THR A 176 -18.84 31.76 -8.43
N THR A 177 -18.73 32.89 -9.14
CA THR A 177 -18.09 32.90 -10.47
C THR A 177 -16.57 32.69 -10.36
N MET A 178 -15.96 32.18 -11.45
CA MET A 178 -14.50 32.04 -11.55
C MET A 178 -13.79 33.39 -11.39
N ARG A 179 -14.35 34.48 -11.93
CA ARG A 179 -13.84 35.84 -11.75
C ARG A 179 -13.82 36.27 -10.27
N SER A 180 -14.87 35.97 -9.51
CA SER A 180 -14.91 36.31 -8.09
C SER A 180 -13.87 35.52 -7.26
N LEU A 181 -13.63 34.25 -7.60
CA LEU A 181 -12.57 33.47 -6.95
C LEU A 181 -11.19 34.08 -7.20
N ARG A 182 -10.96 34.54 -8.44
CA ARG A 182 -9.71 35.19 -8.83
C ARG A 182 -9.46 36.47 -8.05
N GLN A 183 -10.44 37.37 -8.06
CA GLN A 183 -10.37 38.65 -7.35
C GLN A 183 -10.09 38.47 -5.86
N LYS A 184 -10.73 37.47 -5.22
CA LYS A 184 -10.49 37.16 -3.82
C LYS A 184 -9.03 36.74 -3.57
N LYS A 185 -8.47 35.92 -4.45
CA LYS A 185 -7.08 35.45 -4.30
C LYS A 185 -6.07 36.56 -4.58
N GLU A 186 -6.32 37.39 -5.59
CA GLU A 186 -5.50 38.57 -5.88
C GLU A 186 -5.50 39.57 -4.71
N GLY A 187 -6.64 39.80 -4.06
CA GLY A 187 -6.71 40.63 -2.86
C GLY A 187 -5.83 40.13 -1.70
N VAL A 188 -5.70 38.81 -1.54
CA VAL A 188 -4.76 38.23 -0.57
C VAL A 188 -3.31 38.51 -0.97
N ILE A 189 -2.98 38.35 -2.25
CA ILE A 189 -1.63 38.64 -2.77
C ILE A 189 -1.26 40.12 -2.60
N ASP A 190 -2.17 41.03 -2.93
CA ASP A 190 -1.94 42.46 -2.80
C ASP A 190 -1.75 42.87 -1.34
N THR A 191 -2.53 42.26 -0.43
CA THR A 191 -2.35 42.46 1.01
C THR A 191 -0.94 42.05 1.46
N LEU A 192 -0.42 40.93 0.95
CA LEU A 192 0.94 40.47 1.28
C LEU A 192 2.00 41.42 0.69
N ARG A 193 1.84 41.89 -0.55
CA ARG A 193 2.74 42.88 -1.16
C ARG A 193 2.77 44.20 -0.40
N GLN A 194 1.61 44.73 -0.01
CA GLN A 194 1.50 45.97 0.78
C GLN A 194 2.18 45.86 2.14
N ARG A 195 2.26 44.65 2.70
CA ARG A 195 3.00 44.37 3.94
C ARG A 195 4.51 44.16 3.73
N GLY A 196 5.01 44.38 2.52
CA GLY A 196 6.44 44.38 2.19
C GLY A 196 7.02 43.02 1.79
N TYR A 197 6.20 42.01 1.50
CA TYR A 197 6.67 40.69 1.07
C TYR A 197 6.88 40.62 -0.44
N ASN A 198 7.98 39.99 -0.86
CA ASN A 198 8.18 39.60 -2.26
C ASN A 198 7.27 38.40 -2.56
N ILE A 199 6.57 38.39 -3.69
CA ILE A 199 5.64 37.30 -4.02
C ILE A 199 6.04 36.66 -5.35
N ILE A 200 6.35 35.36 -5.31
CA ILE A 200 6.56 34.52 -6.49
C ILE A 200 5.34 33.61 -6.63
N GLN A 201 4.74 33.60 -7.82
CA GLN A 201 3.53 32.81 -8.09
C GLN A 201 3.77 31.85 -9.25
N MET A 202 3.20 30.65 -9.12
CA MET A 202 3.19 29.65 -10.18
C MET A 202 1.73 29.24 -10.43
N LEU A 203 1.22 29.45 -11.65
CA LEU A 203 -0.11 28.96 -12.02
C LEU A 203 -0.05 27.47 -12.34
N GLU A 204 -1.13 26.76 -12.03
CA GLU A 204 -1.21 25.31 -12.29
C GLU A 204 -0.97 24.95 -13.75
N HIS A 205 -1.55 25.68 -14.71
CA HIS A 205 -1.36 25.37 -16.13
C HIS A 205 0.09 25.61 -16.61
N ASP A 206 0.76 26.63 -16.07
CA ASP A 206 2.16 26.91 -16.36
C ASP A 206 3.05 25.80 -15.80
N PHE A 207 2.74 25.37 -14.58
CA PHE A 207 3.46 24.27 -13.96
C PHE A 207 3.25 22.92 -14.66
N GLU A 208 2.03 22.64 -15.12
CA GLU A 208 1.75 21.45 -15.92
C GLU A 208 2.48 21.48 -17.28
N ASN A 209 2.78 22.67 -17.81
CA ASN A 209 3.65 22.80 -18.98
C ASN A 209 5.12 22.59 -18.63
N LEU A 210 5.57 23.11 -17.47
CA LEU A 210 6.92 22.88 -16.96
C LEU A 210 7.20 21.38 -16.75
N LYS A 211 6.26 20.60 -16.21
CA LYS A 211 6.41 19.14 -16.05
C LYS A 211 6.70 18.38 -17.33
N LYS A 212 6.33 18.95 -18.48
CA LYS A 212 6.52 18.32 -19.79
C LYS A 212 7.91 18.57 -20.35
N THR A 213 8.66 19.56 -19.83
CA THR A 213 10.00 19.89 -20.31
C THR A 213 11.01 18.80 -19.91
N GLU A 214 12.02 18.59 -20.75
CA GLU A 214 13.09 17.64 -20.43
C GLU A 214 13.90 18.10 -19.22
N GLU A 215 14.10 19.41 -19.06
CA GLU A 215 14.78 20.00 -17.89
C GLU A 215 14.11 19.60 -16.57
N PHE A 216 12.76 19.61 -16.51
CA PHE A 216 12.04 19.22 -15.30
C PHE A 216 12.07 17.70 -15.06
N LYS A 217 12.09 16.89 -16.12
CA LYS A 217 12.23 15.44 -16.01
C LYS A 217 13.63 15.06 -15.55
N GLU A 218 14.66 15.70 -16.10
CA GLU A 218 16.05 15.55 -15.66
C GLU A 218 16.21 16.00 -14.21
N PHE A 219 15.56 17.10 -13.82
CA PHE A 219 15.49 17.53 -12.42
C PHE A 219 14.90 16.46 -11.50
N LEU A 220 13.76 15.85 -11.86
CA LEU A 220 13.17 14.76 -11.09
C LEU A 220 14.03 13.49 -11.04
N LEU A 221 14.80 13.20 -12.09
CA LEU A 221 15.72 12.07 -12.12
C LEU A 221 16.96 12.31 -11.26
N GLN A 222 17.43 13.57 -11.19
CA GLN A 222 18.57 13.97 -10.37
C GLN A 222 18.21 14.17 -8.89
N HIS A 223 16.93 14.35 -8.56
CA HIS A 223 16.46 14.63 -7.20
C HIS A 223 15.53 13.53 -6.68
N GLU A 224 15.93 12.86 -5.58
CA GLU A 224 15.07 11.93 -4.85
C GLU A 224 13.92 12.68 -4.15
N VAL A 225 12.86 13.00 -4.88
CA VAL A 225 11.62 13.54 -4.31
C VAL A 225 10.86 12.40 -3.62
N THR A 226 10.90 12.36 -2.30
CA THR A 226 10.17 11.37 -1.50
C THR A 226 8.99 12.00 -0.77
N ASP A 227 7.83 11.35 -0.81
CA ASP A 227 6.67 11.74 0.00
C ASP A 227 6.97 11.70 1.51
N ARG A 228 6.09 12.30 2.30
CA ARG A 228 6.13 12.23 3.77
C ARG A 228 6.10 10.78 4.27
N LEU A 229 6.62 10.60 5.48
CA LEU A 229 6.46 9.38 6.26
C LEU A 229 4.97 9.14 6.51
N ASN A 230 4.46 8.02 6.00
CA ASN A 230 3.14 7.52 6.37
C ASN A 230 3.30 6.47 7.48
N PRO A 231 2.78 6.71 8.71
CA PRO A 231 2.93 5.79 9.82
C PRO A 231 2.41 4.37 9.54
N ARG A 232 1.43 4.22 8.64
CA ARG A 232 0.87 2.91 8.27
C ARG A 232 1.84 2.06 7.46
N ASP A 233 2.83 2.66 6.81
CA ASP A 233 3.85 1.92 6.06
C ASP A 233 4.77 1.14 6.99
N ALA A 234 4.99 1.61 8.23
CA ALA A 234 5.75 0.92 9.26
C ALA A 234 5.02 -0.27 9.91
N PHE A 235 3.71 -0.39 9.69
CA PHE A 235 2.92 -1.46 10.29
C PHE A 235 3.00 -2.73 9.43
N PHE A 236 3.83 -3.70 9.81
CA PHE A 236 3.97 -4.99 9.12
C PHE A 236 3.41 -6.17 9.95
N GLY A 237 3.13 -7.31 9.29
CA GLY A 237 2.68 -8.52 9.97
C GLY A 237 3.79 -9.30 10.68
N GLY A 238 3.50 -10.54 11.05
CA GLY A 238 4.50 -11.52 11.54
C GLY A 238 5.45 -11.99 10.43
N ARG A 239 6.57 -12.60 10.82
CA ARG A 239 7.53 -13.19 9.88
C ARG A 239 7.17 -14.65 9.63
N THR A 240 7.13 -15.06 8.37
CA THR A 240 6.91 -16.46 8.01
C THR A 240 7.85 -16.84 6.88
N ASN A 241 8.65 -17.89 7.04
CA ASN A 241 9.51 -18.38 5.96
C ASN A 241 9.86 -19.86 6.12
N GLY A 242 10.00 -20.55 4.99
CA GLY A 242 10.65 -21.87 4.92
C GLY A 242 12.10 -21.68 4.52
N ILE A 243 13.03 -22.02 5.41
CA ILE A 243 14.47 -21.88 5.19
C ILE A 243 15.01 -23.08 4.43
N LYS A 244 14.57 -24.28 4.81
CA LYS A 244 15.00 -25.53 4.19
C LYS A 244 13.79 -26.32 3.71
N LEU A 245 13.71 -26.55 2.39
CA LEU A 245 12.57 -27.20 1.75
C LEU A 245 12.42 -28.67 2.13
N PHE A 246 13.53 -29.35 2.42
CA PHE A 246 13.57 -30.75 2.83
C PHE A 246 14.65 -30.99 3.88
N PHE A 247 14.31 -31.76 4.92
CA PHE A 247 15.24 -32.13 5.98
C PHE A 247 14.94 -33.53 6.52
N GLU A 248 15.97 -34.35 6.63
CA GLU A 248 15.96 -35.62 7.38
C GLU A 248 16.90 -35.52 8.57
N GLY A 249 16.45 -36.02 9.72
CA GLY A 249 17.18 -35.99 10.98
C GLY A 249 16.30 -35.58 12.14
N CYS A 250 16.90 -35.26 13.28
CA CYS A 250 16.20 -34.84 14.48
C CYS A 250 15.79 -33.36 14.38
N ALA A 251 14.50 -33.07 14.39
CA ALA A 251 13.97 -31.71 14.48
C ALA A 251 12.91 -31.57 15.57
N LYS A 252 12.82 -30.36 16.12
CA LYS A 252 11.88 -29.97 17.17
C LYS A 252 11.01 -28.81 16.70
N TYR A 253 9.84 -28.68 17.32
CA TYR A 253 8.89 -27.61 17.02
C TYR A 253 8.50 -26.89 18.31
N ILE A 254 8.87 -25.63 18.40
CA ILE A 254 8.60 -24.77 19.56
C ILE A 254 7.71 -23.60 19.18
N ASP A 255 6.90 -23.15 20.13
CA ASP A 255 6.00 -21.99 19.99
C ASP A 255 6.11 -21.08 21.22
N PHE A 256 6.13 -19.76 21.01
CA PHE A 256 6.10 -18.79 22.10
C PHE A 256 4.72 -18.76 22.77
N THR A 257 4.70 -18.99 24.08
CA THR A 257 3.49 -18.88 24.89
C THR A 257 2.96 -17.45 24.89
N SER A 258 1.97 -17.18 24.03
CA SER A 258 1.29 -15.88 23.94
C SER A 258 2.25 -14.72 23.63
N LEU A 259 2.93 -14.80 22.48
CA LEU A 259 3.91 -13.80 22.02
C LEU A 259 3.40 -12.35 22.06
N TYR A 260 2.24 -12.06 21.48
CA TYR A 260 1.70 -10.69 21.47
C TYR A 260 1.35 -10.18 22.87
N PRO A 261 0.66 -10.96 23.73
CA PRO A 261 0.50 -10.58 25.14
C PRO A 261 1.82 -10.33 25.88
N TRP A 262 2.87 -11.11 25.62
CA TRP A 262 4.21 -10.85 26.17
C TRP A 262 4.71 -9.47 25.75
N VAL A 263 4.62 -9.15 24.46
CA VAL A 263 5.00 -7.83 23.92
C VAL A 263 4.21 -6.70 24.60
N ASN A 264 2.90 -6.86 24.73
CA ASN A 264 2.05 -5.84 25.36
C ASN A 264 2.32 -5.65 26.85
N LYS A 265 2.86 -6.66 27.55
CA LYS A 265 3.18 -6.57 28.99
C LYS A 265 4.57 -6.00 29.27
N TYR A 266 5.56 -6.31 28.42
CA TYR A 266 6.97 -6.08 28.75
C TYR A 266 7.69 -5.08 27.83
N CYS A 267 7.20 -4.83 26.61
CA CYS A 267 7.89 -3.97 25.67
C CYS A 267 7.47 -2.50 25.81
N GLU A 268 8.35 -1.59 25.38
CA GLU A 268 8.09 -0.16 25.38
C GLU A 268 7.24 0.29 24.18
N TYR A 269 6.36 1.24 24.45
CA TYR A 269 5.48 1.90 23.49
C TYR A 269 5.65 3.42 23.53
N PRO A 270 5.47 4.11 22.38
CA PRO A 270 5.47 5.57 22.34
C PRO A 270 4.27 6.17 23.08
N VAL A 271 4.52 7.26 23.81
CA VAL A 271 3.51 8.02 24.56
C VAL A 271 3.55 9.49 24.16
N GLY A 272 2.38 10.12 24.05
CA GLY A 272 2.25 11.52 23.64
C GLY A 272 2.20 11.71 22.13
N HIS A 273 2.68 12.86 21.66
CA HIS A 273 2.74 13.21 20.25
C HIS A 273 4.19 13.17 19.74
N PRO A 274 4.42 12.72 18.49
CA PRO A 274 5.76 12.73 17.94
C PRO A 274 6.19 14.15 17.56
N GLU A 275 7.46 14.44 17.80
CA GLU A 275 8.20 15.49 17.12
C GLU A 275 8.55 15.03 15.71
N ILE A 276 8.24 15.86 14.72
CA ILE A 276 8.50 15.58 13.32
C ILE A 276 9.82 16.25 12.93
N ILE A 277 10.82 15.42 12.63
CA ILE A 277 12.17 15.87 12.27
C ILE A 277 12.37 15.61 10.78
N THR A 278 12.72 16.65 10.04
CA THR A 278 12.89 16.63 8.57
C THR A 278 14.29 17.01 8.11
N GLU A 279 15.16 17.44 9.04
CA GLU A 279 16.52 17.88 8.78
C GLU A 279 17.36 17.76 10.06
N HIS A 280 18.68 17.94 9.94
CA HIS A 280 19.63 17.87 11.06
C HIS A 280 19.50 16.58 11.90
N PHE A 281 19.37 15.45 11.20
CA PHE A 281 19.19 14.15 11.83
C PHE A 281 20.38 13.79 12.72
N GLN A 282 20.07 13.30 13.91
CA GLN A 282 21.00 12.69 14.85
C GLN A 282 21.22 11.22 14.50
N ASP A 283 22.13 10.57 15.24
CA ASP A 283 22.24 9.11 15.17
C ASP A 283 20.91 8.45 15.55
N ILE A 284 20.58 7.35 14.86
CA ILE A 284 19.32 6.63 15.00
C ILE A 284 19.06 6.12 16.43
N ASP A 285 20.10 5.92 17.24
CA ASP A 285 19.97 5.50 18.63
C ASP A 285 19.25 6.52 19.50
N ASN A 286 19.36 7.80 19.14
CA ASN A 286 18.70 8.89 19.85
C ASN A 286 17.21 8.99 19.52
N TYR A 287 16.72 8.20 18.56
CA TYR A 287 15.33 8.23 18.15
C TYR A 287 14.55 7.02 18.67
N PHE A 288 13.34 7.31 19.14
CA PHE A 288 12.31 6.35 19.49
C PHE A 288 11.02 6.72 18.77
N GLY A 289 10.54 5.88 17.85
CA GLY A 289 9.34 6.17 17.06
C GLY A 289 9.38 5.52 15.67
N LEU A 290 9.08 6.29 14.63
CA LEU A 290 9.13 5.82 13.24
C LEU A 290 10.18 6.60 12.44
N VAL A 291 10.81 5.92 11.48
CA VAL A 291 11.80 6.53 10.58
C VAL A 291 11.54 6.09 9.14
N LYS A 292 11.62 7.04 8.22
CA LYS A 292 11.70 6.79 6.78
C LYS A 292 13.15 6.97 6.35
N CYS A 293 13.78 5.91 5.87
CA CYS A 293 15.19 5.95 5.48
C CYS A 293 15.49 5.01 4.31
N LYS A 294 16.67 5.22 3.70
CA LYS A 294 17.30 4.34 2.74
C LYS A 294 18.43 3.60 3.42
N VAL A 295 18.48 2.28 3.24
CA VAL A 295 19.50 1.43 3.84
C VAL A 295 20.19 0.57 2.79
N PHE A 296 21.48 0.28 3.00
CA PHE A 296 22.20 -0.79 2.33
C PHE A 296 22.21 -2.03 3.23
N PRO A 297 21.52 -3.11 2.83
CA PRO A 297 21.61 -4.37 3.56
C PRO A 297 23.02 -4.98 3.43
N PRO A 298 23.49 -5.76 4.43
CA PRO A 298 24.70 -6.59 4.29
C PRO A 298 24.50 -7.63 3.17
N LYS A 299 25.60 -8.11 2.57
CA LYS A 299 25.53 -9.11 1.50
C LYS A 299 25.23 -10.52 2.00
N ASN A 300 25.78 -10.87 3.16
CA ASN A 300 25.77 -12.24 3.69
C ASN A 300 25.14 -12.27 5.08
N LEU A 301 23.83 -12.10 5.15
CA LEU A 301 23.07 -12.24 6.40
C LEU A 301 22.02 -13.34 6.23
N PHE A 302 22.18 -14.42 7.00
CA PHE A 302 21.34 -15.61 6.84
C PHE A 302 19.86 -15.33 7.15
N HIS A 303 19.59 -14.55 8.20
CA HIS A 303 18.24 -14.07 8.54
C HIS A 303 18.15 -12.55 8.37
N PRO A 304 17.59 -12.03 7.26
CA PRO A 304 17.48 -10.58 7.05
C PRO A 304 16.55 -9.91 8.07
N VAL A 305 16.87 -8.70 8.55
CA VAL A 305 16.12 -8.06 9.64
C VAL A 305 14.88 -7.33 9.12
N LEU A 306 15.03 -6.49 8.09
CA LEU A 306 14.01 -5.50 7.77
C LEU A 306 12.87 -6.07 6.90
N PRO A 307 11.60 -5.81 7.27
CA PRO A 307 10.45 -6.15 6.43
C PRO A 307 10.40 -5.24 5.19
N PHE A 308 10.03 -5.83 4.06
CA PHE A 308 9.83 -5.13 2.80
C PHE A 308 8.58 -5.67 2.08
N ARG A 309 7.67 -4.78 1.69
CA ARG A 309 6.49 -5.13 0.91
C ARG A 309 6.79 -4.98 -0.57
N CYS A 310 6.72 -6.08 -1.30
CA CYS A 310 6.83 -6.09 -2.75
C CYS A 310 5.96 -7.21 -3.32
N ASN A 311 5.45 -7.03 -4.54
CA ASN A 311 4.64 -8.03 -5.23
C ASN A 311 3.43 -8.52 -4.40
N GLY A 312 2.80 -7.62 -3.64
CA GLY A 312 1.66 -7.93 -2.77
C GLY A 312 1.98 -8.81 -1.56
N LYS A 313 3.26 -9.07 -1.29
CA LYS A 313 3.73 -9.95 -0.22
C LYS A 313 4.66 -9.22 0.75
N LEU A 314 4.72 -9.72 1.98
CA LEU A 314 5.73 -9.33 2.96
C LEU A 314 6.95 -10.23 2.80
N MET A 315 8.10 -9.62 2.54
CA MET A 315 9.38 -10.31 2.38
C MET A 315 10.43 -9.71 3.32
N PHE A 316 11.55 -10.40 3.46
CA PHE A 316 12.73 -9.92 4.21
C PHE A 316 13.97 -10.08 3.34
N PRO A 317 14.15 -9.22 2.31
CA PRO A 317 15.25 -9.35 1.35
C PRO A 317 16.51 -8.58 1.77
N LEU A 318 17.66 -8.95 1.20
CA LEU A 318 18.90 -8.18 1.24
C LEU A 318 19.17 -7.38 -0.05
N CYS A 319 18.25 -7.47 -1.01
CA CYS A 319 18.29 -6.77 -2.28
C CYS A 319 16.88 -6.45 -2.74
N ARG A 320 16.59 -5.14 -2.87
CA ARG A 320 15.32 -4.66 -3.43
C ARG A 320 15.05 -5.22 -4.82
N THR A 321 16.01 -5.08 -5.74
CA THR A 321 15.86 -5.53 -7.14
C THR A 321 15.58 -7.03 -7.24
N CYS A 322 16.25 -7.88 -6.46
CA CYS A 322 15.95 -9.32 -6.44
C CYS A 322 14.53 -9.61 -5.93
N ALA A 323 14.07 -8.89 -4.91
CA ALA A 323 12.74 -9.08 -4.35
C ALA A 323 11.64 -8.65 -5.33
N GLU A 324 11.84 -7.53 -6.02
CA GLU A 324 10.92 -6.99 -7.03
C GLU A 324 10.86 -7.90 -8.27
N THR A 325 12.01 -8.37 -8.77
CA THR A 325 12.11 -9.23 -9.97
C THR A 325 11.94 -10.72 -9.68
N LEU A 326 11.77 -11.11 -8.42
CA LEU A 326 11.73 -12.50 -7.96
C LEU A 326 12.97 -13.32 -8.39
N HIS A 327 14.13 -12.67 -8.40
CA HIS A 327 15.40 -13.27 -8.78
C HIS A 327 15.86 -14.29 -7.72
N GLN A 328 16.10 -15.54 -8.14
CA GLN A 328 16.48 -16.65 -7.24
C GLN A 328 17.96 -17.05 -7.33
N ASN A 329 18.72 -16.50 -8.29
CA ASN A 329 20.15 -16.81 -8.44
C ASN A 329 21.01 -15.94 -7.52
N ILE A 330 22.32 -16.19 -7.55
CA ILE A 330 23.31 -15.39 -6.82
C ILE A 330 23.20 -13.93 -7.28
N CYS A 331 22.92 -13.04 -6.33
CA CYS A 331 22.75 -11.62 -6.60
C CYS A 331 24.08 -10.98 -7.01
N SER A 332 24.12 -10.38 -8.20
CA SER A 332 25.23 -9.59 -8.72
C SER A 332 24.98 -8.08 -8.72
N HIS A 333 23.85 -7.64 -8.16
CA HIS A 333 23.43 -6.24 -8.13
C HIS A 333 24.38 -5.39 -7.26
N THR A 334 24.51 -4.13 -7.66
CA THR A 334 25.25 -3.09 -6.93
C THR A 334 24.57 -2.74 -5.60
N ASP A 335 25.29 -2.10 -4.67
CA ASP A 335 24.70 -1.71 -3.38
C ASP A 335 23.52 -0.75 -3.54
N GLU A 336 23.56 0.10 -4.56
CA GLU A 336 22.48 1.03 -4.90
C GLU A 336 21.22 0.29 -5.39
N GLU A 337 21.36 -0.68 -6.30
CA GLU A 337 20.25 -1.53 -6.75
C GLU A 337 19.71 -2.44 -5.64
N ARG A 338 20.56 -2.80 -4.68
CA ARG A 338 20.20 -3.60 -3.50
C ARG A 338 19.49 -2.76 -2.43
N SER A 339 19.71 -1.44 -2.43
CA SER A 339 19.23 -0.53 -1.41
C SER A 339 17.71 -0.60 -1.24
N ILE A 340 17.28 -0.49 0.01
CA ILE A 340 15.87 -0.54 0.37
C ILE A 340 15.49 0.79 1.00
N THR A 341 14.47 1.43 0.44
CA THR A 341 13.83 2.62 1.03
C THR A 341 12.49 2.20 1.61
N GLY A 342 12.23 2.60 2.85
CA GLY A 342 11.02 2.23 3.54
C GLY A 342 10.82 3.02 4.83
N THR A 343 9.70 2.73 5.49
CA THR A 343 9.36 3.28 6.80
C THR A 343 9.33 2.15 7.80
N TRP A 344 10.03 2.30 8.92
CA TRP A 344 10.12 1.28 9.97
C TRP A 344 10.02 1.89 11.35
N VAL A 345 9.75 1.04 12.35
CA VAL A 345 9.94 1.39 13.75
C VAL A 345 11.44 1.52 14.02
N THR A 346 11.87 2.53 14.77
CA THR A 346 13.29 2.80 15.04
C THR A 346 14.02 1.60 15.64
N GLU A 347 13.35 0.82 16.50
CA GLU A 347 13.92 -0.39 17.13
C GLU A 347 14.32 -1.47 16.12
N GLU A 348 13.56 -1.64 15.04
CA GLU A 348 13.92 -2.56 13.95
C GLU A 348 15.16 -2.08 13.19
N ILE A 349 15.30 -0.76 13.02
CA ILE A 349 16.47 -0.17 12.36
C ILE A 349 17.71 -0.26 13.26
N LYS A 350 17.58 -0.07 14.58
CA LYS A 350 18.66 -0.30 15.53
C LYS A 350 19.15 -1.75 15.45
N LYS A 351 18.24 -2.73 15.43
CA LYS A 351 18.61 -4.14 15.22
C LYS A 351 19.22 -4.41 13.85
N ALA A 352 18.72 -3.77 12.79
CA ALA A 352 19.30 -3.90 11.46
C ALA A 352 20.74 -3.36 11.42
N ARG A 353 21.01 -2.22 12.04
CA ARG A 353 22.36 -1.65 12.14
C ARG A 353 23.31 -2.56 12.89
N GLU A 354 22.86 -3.17 14.01
CA GLU A 354 23.62 -4.22 14.73
C GLU A 354 24.00 -5.40 13.82
N LYS A 355 23.16 -5.72 12.83
CA LYS A 355 23.38 -6.77 11.83
C LYS A 355 24.08 -6.32 10.57
N GLY A 356 24.69 -5.13 10.58
CA GLY A 356 25.55 -4.64 9.50
C GLY A 356 24.81 -3.91 8.37
N TYR A 357 23.54 -3.52 8.57
CA TYR A 357 22.87 -2.61 7.66
C TYR A 357 23.46 -1.20 7.82
N LYS A 358 23.69 -0.51 6.70
CA LYS A 358 24.14 0.88 6.70
C LYS A 358 22.99 1.81 6.36
N ILE A 359 22.72 2.79 7.22
CA ILE A 359 21.75 3.85 6.94
C ILE A 359 22.43 4.86 6.03
N ILE A 360 21.89 5.06 4.83
CA ILE A 360 22.48 5.90 3.79
C ILE A 360 21.89 7.30 3.83
N LYS A 361 20.58 7.37 4.03
CA LYS A 361 19.84 8.62 4.06
C LYS A 361 18.62 8.47 4.94
N ILE A 362 18.42 9.44 5.83
CA ILE A 362 17.18 9.59 6.58
C ILE A 362 16.38 10.67 5.86
N TYR A 363 15.11 10.38 5.58
CA TYR A 363 14.19 11.32 4.93
C TYR A 363 13.33 12.04 5.96
N GLU A 364 12.87 11.33 7.00
CA GLU A 364 12.00 11.87 8.03
C GLU A 364 11.96 10.96 9.26
N VAL A 365 11.85 11.56 10.45
CA VAL A 365 11.71 10.83 11.72
C VAL A 365 10.52 11.39 12.50
N TYR A 366 9.67 10.50 13.01
CA TYR A 366 8.62 10.82 13.98
C TYR A 366 9.10 10.31 15.33
N HIS A 367 9.66 11.21 16.14
CA HIS A 367 10.30 10.89 17.40
C HIS A 367 9.38 11.19 18.60
N PHE A 368 9.18 10.21 19.48
CA PHE A 368 8.49 10.39 20.75
C PHE A 368 9.50 10.58 21.88
N GLN A 369 9.36 11.69 22.60
CA GLN A 369 10.19 12.04 23.75
C GLN A 369 9.93 11.14 24.97
N SER A 370 8.81 10.42 24.99
CA SER A 370 8.43 9.56 26.12
C SER A 370 7.98 8.19 25.63
N SER A 371 8.35 7.16 26.38
CA SER A 371 7.91 5.79 26.21
C SER A 371 7.30 5.24 27.50
N SER A 372 6.53 4.16 27.40
CA SER A 372 6.01 3.42 28.55
C SER A 372 5.91 1.94 28.24
N ASN A 373 6.27 1.10 29.21
CA ASN A 373 6.06 -0.35 29.19
C ASN A 373 4.88 -0.78 30.08
N ASP A 374 4.09 0.18 30.58
CA ASP A 374 3.02 -0.06 31.56
C ASP A 374 1.61 0.07 30.95
N LEU A 375 1.49 0.69 29.77
CA LEU A 375 0.22 1.03 29.12
C LEU A 375 -0.82 -0.10 29.11
N PHE A 376 -0.38 -1.34 28.88
CA PHE A 376 -1.26 -2.49 28.75
C PHE A 376 -1.03 -3.56 29.82
N ARG A 377 -0.09 -3.34 30.74
CA ARG A 377 0.33 -4.34 31.73
C ARG A 377 -0.85 -4.85 32.56
N SER A 378 -1.60 -3.94 33.16
CA SER A 378 -2.77 -4.27 33.99
C SER A 378 -3.86 -5.04 33.23
N TYR A 379 -4.09 -4.69 31.96
CA TYR A 379 -5.01 -5.42 31.08
C TYR A 379 -4.52 -6.86 30.82
N ILE A 380 -3.24 -7.01 30.47
CA ILE A 380 -2.66 -8.34 30.24
C ILE A 380 -2.69 -9.17 31.52
N ASP A 381 -2.34 -8.59 32.67
CA ASP A 381 -2.33 -9.28 33.96
C ASP A 381 -3.71 -9.80 34.36
N LEU A 382 -4.76 -8.98 34.16
CA LEU A 382 -6.14 -9.37 34.42
C LEU A 382 -6.55 -10.59 33.57
N PHE A 383 -6.39 -10.52 32.25
CA PHE A 383 -6.86 -11.60 31.38
C PHE A 383 -5.94 -12.82 31.43
N LEU A 384 -4.66 -12.64 31.73
CA LEU A 384 -3.73 -13.74 31.95
C LEU A 384 -4.08 -14.49 33.24
N LYS A 385 -4.38 -13.79 34.34
CA LYS A 385 -4.92 -14.40 35.58
C LYS A 385 -6.14 -15.26 35.30
N ILE A 386 -7.16 -14.68 34.65
CA ILE A 386 -8.41 -15.39 34.32
C ILE A 386 -8.12 -16.63 33.45
N LYS A 387 -7.23 -16.51 32.45
CA LYS A 387 -6.84 -17.62 31.57
C LYS A 387 -6.18 -18.76 32.36
N GLN A 388 -5.26 -18.44 33.28
CA GLN A 388 -4.54 -19.45 34.05
C GLN A 388 -5.43 -20.12 35.09
N GLU A 389 -6.24 -19.37 35.83
CA GLU A 389 -7.22 -19.92 36.78
C GLU A 389 -8.21 -20.86 36.07
N ALA A 390 -8.71 -20.46 34.89
CA ALA A 390 -9.61 -21.28 34.09
C ALA A 390 -8.93 -22.47 33.38
N SER A 391 -7.59 -22.52 33.33
CA SER A 391 -6.86 -23.66 32.74
C SER A 391 -6.71 -24.82 33.74
N GLY A 392 -6.92 -24.57 35.04
CA GLY A 392 -6.61 -25.53 36.10
C GLY A 392 -5.12 -25.63 36.38
N TYR A 393 -4.75 -26.54 37.29
CA TYR A 393 -3.35 -26.79 37.62
C TYR A 393 -2.62 -27.54 36.49
N PRO A 394 -1.31 -27.28 36.30
CA PRO A 394 -0.49 -28.06 35.37
C PRO A 394 -0.53 -29.57 35.67
N LYS A 395 -0.34 -30.41 34.65
CA LYS A 395 -0.43 -31.90 34.77
C LYS A 395 0.51 -32.50 35.83
N GLY A 396 1.61 -31.81 36.18
CA GLY A 396 2.56 -32.24 37.20
C GLY A 396 2.24 -31.80 38.64
N CYS A 397 1.20 -30.98 38.86
CA CYS A 397 0.83 -30.46 40.18
C CYS A 397 -0.26 -31.33 40.82
N LEU A 398 0.13 -32.46 41.39
CA LEU A 398 -0.78 -33.43 42.00
C LEU A 398 -0.96 -33.20 43.50
N SER A 399 0.11 -32.81 44.21
CA SER A 399 0.06 -32.55 45.65
C SER A 399 -0.30 -31.11 45.97
N ASP A 400 -0.82 -30.86 47.18
CA ASP A 400 -1.13 -29.50 47.63
C ASP A 400 0.10 -28.61 47.79
N GLN A 401 1.27 -29.21 48.06
CA GLN A 401 2.55 -28.51 48.04
C GLN A 401 2.87 -28.01 46.62
N GLN A 402 2.79 -28.88 45.60
CA GLN A 402 3.07 -28.50 44.21
C GLN A 402 2.08 -27.45 43.68
N LYS A 403 0.81 -27.49 44.11
CA LYS A 403 -0.18 -26.46 43.79
C LYS A 403 0.18 -25.10 44.40
N SER A 404 0.69 -25.12 45.64
CA SER A 404 1.09 -23.90 46.35
C SER A 404 2.37 -23.31 45.74
N GLU A 405 3.35 -24.16 45.41
CA GLU A 405 4.57 -23.78 44.67
C GLU A 405 4.25 -23.20 43.29
N TYR A 406 3.25 -23.75 42.58
CA TYR A 406 2.78 -23.19 41.32
C TYR A 406 2.23 -21.76 41.48
N ILE A 407 1.40 -21.52 42.50
CA ILE A 407 0.84 -20.18 42.76
C ILE A 407 1.96 -19.18 43.11
N VAL A 408 2.90 -19.58 43.98
CA VAL A 408 4.04 -18.74 44.38
C VAL A 408 4.94 -18.42 43.19
N SER A 409 5.36 -19.43 42.43
CA SER A 409 6.21 -19.23 41.25
C SER A 409 5.54 -18.36 40.17
N TYR A 410 4.22 -18.48 40.02
CA TYR A 410 3.46 -17.59 39.12
C TYR A 410 3.45 -16.15 39.61
N SER A 411 3.26 -15.93 40.91
CA SER A 411 3.34 -14.61 41.51
C SER A 411 4.73 -14.00 41.37
N GLU A 412 5.80 -14.77 41.64
CA GLU A 412 7.18 -14.28 41.57
C GLU A 412 7.59 -13.92 40.14
N LYS A 413 7.18 -14.73 39.16
CA LYS A 413 7.62 -14.56 37.77
C LYS A 413 6.76 -13.59 36.97
N GLU A 414 5.45 -13.62 37.17
CA GLU A 414 4.51 -12.82 36.40
C GLU A 414 3.98 -11.61 37.15
N ASN A 415 4.25 -11.49 38.46
CA ASN A 415 3.63 -10.50 39.35
C ASN A 415 2.09 -10.59 39.37
N ILE A 416 1.57 -11.83 39.27
CA ILE A 416 0.13 -12.11 39.23
C ILE A 416 -0.22 -13.10 40.34
N TYR A 417 -1.12 -12.68 41.24
CA TYR A 417 -1.65 -13.53 42.29
C TYR A 417 -2.84 -14.35 41.79
N LEU A 418 -2.66 -15.67 41.67
CA LEU A 418 -3.74 -16.62 41.36
C LEU A 418 -4.52 -16.97 42.62
N ASP A 419 -5.85 -16.96 42.55
CA ASP A 419 -6.70 -17.40 43.65
C ASP A 419 -6.89 -18.92 43.62
N LYS A 420 -6.40 -19.60 44.66
CA LYS A 420 -6.50 -21.06 44.84
C LYS A 420 -7.92 -21.60 44.65
N ASN A 421 -8.94 -20.85 45.09
CA ASN A 421 -10.34 -21.27 45.01
C ASN A 421 -10.95 -21.06 43.60
N SER A 422 -10.32 -20.21 42.80
CA SER A 422 -10.74 -19.90 41.44
C SER A 422 -10.02 -20.76 40.38
N ILE A 423 -9.01 -21.55 40.78
CA ILE A 423 -8.29 -22.46 39.87
C ILE A 423 -9.12 -23.72 39.63
N ASN A 424 -9.86 -23.74 38.53
CA ASN A 424 -10.62 -24.88 38.07
C ASN A 424 -10.74 -24.90 36.55
N VAL A 425 -10.74 -26.09 35.94
CA VAL A 425 -10.86 -26.23 34.49
C VAL A 425 -12.20 -25.65 34.03
N ASN A 426 -12.13 -24.59 33.22
CA ASN A 426 -13.27 -23.92 32.60
C ASN A 426 -12.91 -23.49 31.17
N LEU A 427 -13.21 -24.35 30.20
CA LEU A 427 -12.85 -24.15 28.80
C LEU A 427 -13.47 -22.89 28.19
N GLY A 428 -14.70 -22.54 28.58
CA GLY A 428 -15.39 -21.34 28.09
C GLY A 428 -14.73 -20.05 28.56
N ARG A 429 -14.53 -19.91 29.88
CA ARG A 429 -13.85 -18.75 30.48
C ARG A 429 -12.42 -18.60 29.95
N ARG A 430 -11.70 -19.72 29.84
CA ARG A 430 -10.36 -19.74 29.26
C ARG A 430 -10.34 -19.23 27.81
N SER A 431 -11.34 -19.61 27.02
CA SER A 431 -11.45 -19.17 25.62
C SER A 431 -11.73 -17.68 25.50
N VAL A 432 -12.61 -17.13 26.33
CA VAL A 432 -12.90 -15.68 26.40
C VAL A 432 -11.64 -14.89 26.79
N ALA A 433 -10.93 -15.33 27.82
CA ALA A 433 -9.70 -14.68 28.26
C ALA A 433 -8.60 -14.73 27.18
N LYS A 434 -8.43 -15.87 26.50
CA LYS A 434 -7.50 -16.00 25.36
C LYS A 434 -7.90 -15.06 24.21
N LEU A 435 -9.19 -14.91 23.92
CA LEU A 435 -9.67 -14.02 22.87
C LEU A 435 -9.38 -12.55 23.22
N ALA A 436 -9.63 -12.14 24.46
CA ALA A 436 -9.32 -10.78 24.93
C ALA A 436 -7.83 -10.46 24.75
N LEU A 437 -6.94 -11.35 25.20
CA LEU A 437 -5.49 -11.23 25.04
C LEU A 437 -5.05 -11.10 23.57
N ASN A 438 -5.60 -11.93 22.68
CA ASN A 438 -5.15 -11.99 21.29
C ASN A 438 -5.77 -10.91 20.39
N SER A 439 -7.01 -10.49 20.67
CA SER A 439 -7.75 -9.52 19.85
C SER A 439 -7.41 -8.06 20.18
N PHE A 440 -6.89 -7.81 21.38
CA PHE A 440 -6.63 -6.47 21.91
C PHE A 440 -5.75 -5.63 20.98
N TRP A 441 -4.57 -6.14 20.61
CA TRP A 441 -3.62 -5.35 19.84
C TRP A 441 -4.12 -5.09 18.40
N GLY A 442 -4.82 -6.06 17.81
CA GLY A 442 -5.30 -5.99 16.43
C GLY A 442 -6.30 -4.86 16.20
N ARG A 443 -7.00 -4.42 17.26
CA ARG A 443 -7.90 -3.28 17.21
C ARG A 443 -7.16 -1.98 16.86
N TRP A 444 -5.96 -1.77 17.42
CA TRP A 444 -5.17 -0.56 17.18
C TRP A 444 -4.70 -0.42 15.73
N GLY A 445 -4.44 -1.54 15.05
CA GLY A 445 -4.01 -1.59 13.64
C GLY A 445 -5.15 -1.64 12.64
N MET A 446 -6.40 -1.64 13.10
CA MET A 446 -7.58 -1.81 12.25
C MET A 446 -7.59 -0.76 11.13
N ASN A 447 -7.87 -1.19 9.91
CA ASN A 447 -8.17 -0.25 8.85
C ASN A 447 -9.59 0.29 9.07
N LEU A 448 -9.70 1.58 9.34
CA LEU A 448 -10.99 2.27 9.51
C LEU A 448 -11.73 2.37 8.18
N ASN A 449 -11.00 2.44 7.08
CA ASN A 449 -11.55 2.48 5.74
C ASN A 449 -11.92 1.07 5.24
N LYS A 450 -12.91 0.47 5.90
CA LYS A 450 -13.44 -0.84 5.51
C LYS A 450 -14.30 -0.72 4.27
N SER A 451 -14.30 -1.78 3.48
CA SER A 451 -15.26 -1.90 2.38
C SER A 451 -16.68 -1.87 2.96
N GLN A 452 -17.46 -0.89 2.53
CA GLN A 452 -18.88 -0.76 2.84
C GLN A 452 -19.71 -1.35 1.70
N LEU A 453 -20.91 -1.80 2.03
CA LEU A 453 -21.91 -2.25 1.08
C LEU A 453 -23.16 -1.39 1.24
N THR A 454 -23.58 -0.72 0.17
CA THR A 454 -24.78 0.12 0.17
C THR A 454 -25.72 -0.33 -0.94
N PHE A 455 -26.98 -0.55 -0.60
CA PHE A 455 -28.02 -0.90 -1.54
C PHE A 455 -28.81 0.35 -1.92
N VAL A 456 -29.05 0.53 -3.22
CA VAL A 456 -29.86 1.63 -3.75
C VAL A 456 -30.91 1.06 -4.70
N SER A 457 -32.12 1.61 -4.62
CA SER A 457 -33.28 1.19 -5.42
C SER A 457 -33.83 2.31 -6.30
N THR A 458 -33.19 3.48 -6.31
CA THR A 458 -33.59 4.63 -7.13
C THR A 458 -32.43 5.10 -8.01
N VAL A 459 -32.76 5.60 -9.20
CA VAL A 459 -31.77 6.18 -10.14
C VAL A 459 -31.08 7.41 -9.54
N HIS A 460 -31.80 8.19 -8.72
CA HIS A 460 -31.24 9.36 -8.04
C HIS A 460 -30.13 8.97 -7.06
N ASP A 461 -30.39 7.99 -6.17
CA ASP A 461 -29.39 7.55 -5.18
C ASP A 461 -28.23 6.79 -5.83
N PHE A 462 -28.51 6.05 -6.91
CA PHE A 462 -27.48 5.40 -7.74
C PHE A 462 -26.50 6.42 -8.34
N ASN A 463 -27.02 7.47 -8.98
CA ASN A 463 -26.19 8.52 -9.57
C ASN A 463 -25.44 9.32 -8.49
N LYS A 464 -26.09 9.60 -7.35
CA LYS A 464 -25.47 10.26 -6.20
C LYS A 464 -24.28 9.47 -5.66
N MET A 465 -24.37 8.13 -5.59
CA MET A 465 -23.25 7.29 -5.18
C MET A 465 -22.08 7.33 -6.16
N LEU A 466 -22.35 7.34 -7.49
CA LEU A 466 -21.31 7.35 -8.53
C LEU A 466 -20.48 8.64 -8.57
N ILE A 467 -21.10 9.79 -8.29
CA ILE A 467 -20.45 11.11 -8.38
C ILE A 467 -19.85 11.60 -7.05
N ASP A 468 -20.07 10.86 -5.95
CA ASP A 468 -19.59 11.23 -4.62
C ASP A 468 -18.09 11.00 -4.50
N LYS A 469 -17.31 12.08 -4.70
CA LYS A 469 -15.84 12.07 -4.61
C LYS A 469 -15.31 11.68 -3.23
N THR A 470 -16.15 11.68 -2.19
CA THR A 470 -15.77 11.20 -0.85
C THR A 470 -15.73 9.67 -0.77
N LYS A 471 -16.23 8.96 -1.79
CA LYS A 471 -16.25 7.51 -1.88
C LYS A 471 -15.45 7.03 -3.10
N HIS A 472 -14.64 6.00 -2.89
CA HIS A 472 -13.99 5.21 -3.91
C HIS A 472 -14.79 3.92 -4.12
N ILE A 473 -15.53 3.83 -5.22
CA ILE A 473 -16.29 2.62 -5.57
C ILE A 473 -15.30 1.54 -6.02
N LYS A 474 -15.46 0.33 -5.48
CA LYS A 474 -14.66 -0.85 -5.82
C LYS A 474 -15.39 -1.76 -6.79
N ASP A 475 -16.69 -1.94 -6.58
CA ASP A 475 -17.52 -2.81 -7.40
C ASP A 475 -18.99 -2.36 -7.32
N VAL A 476 -19.77 -2.67 -8.35
CA VAL A 476 -21.22 -2.47 -8.39
C VAL A 476 -21.85 -3.70 -9.01
N PHE A 477 -22.77 -4.33 -8.29
CA PHE A 477 -23.51 -5.49 -8.78
C PHE A 477 -24.99 -5.37 -8.47
N LEU A 478 -25.82 -6.11 -9.20
CA LEU A 478 -27.28 -6.10 -9.05
C LEU A 478 -27.72 -7.41 -8.38
N PRO A 479 -28.02 -7.43 -7.08
CA PRO A 479 -28.54 -8.63 -6.42
C PRO A 479 -29.92 -9.01 -6.96
N THR A 480 -30.72 -8.03 -7.37
CA THR A 480 -32.01 -8.18 -8.04
C THR A 480 -32.12 -7.14 -9.18
N PRO A 481 -33.08 -7.29 -10.11
CA PRO A 481 -33.27 -6.31 -11.19
C PRO A 481 -33.58 -4.88 -10.72
N GLU A 482 -34.14 -4.73 -9.50
CA GLU A 482 -34.61 -3.45 -8.95
C GLU A 482 -33.64 -2.80 -7.96
N VAL A 483 -32.56 -3.48 -7.57
CA VAL A 483 -31.62 -3.03 -6.54
C VAL A 483 -30.18 -3.13 -7.04
N ALA A 484 -29.42 -2.06 -6.85
CA ALA A 484 -27.98 -2.07 -7.04
C ALA A 484 -27.24 -2.07 -5.70
N ALA A 485 -26.21 -2.90 -5.59
CA ALA A 485 -25.31 -2.98 -4.45
C ALA A 485 -23.94 -2.39 -4.83
N PHE A 486 -23.57 -1.31 -4.15
CA PHE A 486 -22.26 -0.68 -4.29
C PHE A 486 -21.33 -1.20 -3.21
N GLN A 487 -20.21 -1.79 -3.62
CA GLN A 487 -19.09 -2.03 -2.74
C GLN A 487 -18.11 -0.87 -2.86
N TRP A 488 -17.85 -0.15 -1.77
CA TRP A 488 -17.04 1.07 -1.81
C TRP A 488 -16.19 1.25 -0.55
N THR A 489 -15.24 2.16 -0.60
CA THR A 489 -14.44 2.64 0.55
C THR A 489 -14.45 4.15 0.57
N GLN A 490 -14.23 4.79 1.72
CA GLN A 490 -14.07 6.23 1.79
C GLN A 490 -12.77 6.64 1.07
N SER A 491 -12.76 7.77 0.38
CA SER A 491 -11.53 8.35 -0.18
C SER A 491 -10.57 8.72 0.97
N ASN A 492 -9.25 8.56 0.79
CA ASN A 492 -8.25 8.64 1.87
C ASN A 492 -8.35 9.93 2.72
N ASN A 493 -8.68 11.06 2.10
CA ASN A 493 -8.81 12.37 2.78
C ASN A 493 -10.09 12.51 3.61
N PHE A 494 -11.04 11.59 3.45
CA PHE A 494 -12.36 11.64 4.08
C PHE A 494 -12.58 10.48 5.05
N VAL A 495 -11.59 9.61 5.25
CA VAL A 495 -11.65 8.55 6.27
C VAL A 495 -11.80 9.24 7.62
N THR A 496 -12.93 9.00 8.29
CA THR A 496 -13.17 9.53 9.64
C THR A 496 -12.06 9.06 10.57
N GLN A 497 -11.43 10.01 11.24
CA GLN A 497 -10.48 9.71 12.31
C GLN A 497 -11.29 9.16 13.49
N ASP A 498 -11.01 7.92 13.87
CA ASP A 498 -11.61 7.28 15.04
C ASP A 498 -10.54 7.15 16.13
N SER A 499 -10.90 7.59 17.33
CA SER A 499 -10.04 7.51 18.52
C SER A 499 -9.83 6.07 19.00
N SER A 500 -10.54 5.09 18.43
CA SER A 500 -10.39 3.67 18.79
C SER A 500 -9.21 2.94 18.11
N THR A 501 -8.39 3.63 17.31
CA THR A 501 -7.21 3.05 16.64
C THR A 501 -5.96 3.88 16.85
N ASN A 502 -4.78 3.24 16.79
CA ASN A 502 -3.50 3.91 16.90
C ASN A 502 -2.43 3.08 16.18
N ILE A 503 -2.02 3.59 15.01
CA ILE A 503 -1.11 2.88 14.13
C ILE A 503 0.31 2.75 14.70
N PHE A 504 0.74 3.69 15.55
CA PHE A 504 2.03 3.61 16.22
C PHE A 504 2.06 2.42 17.20
N ILE A 505 1.01 2.27 18.01
CA ILE A 505 0.88 1.10 18.91
C ILE A 505 0.94 -0.20 18.11
N ALA A 506 0.17 -0.32 17.02
CA ALA A 506 0.15 -1.53 16.20
C ALA A 506 1.50 -1.82 15.51
N ALA A 507 2.18 -0.78 15.01
CA ALA A 507 3.51 -0.91 14.43
C ALA A 507 4.53 -1.39 15.47
N PHE A 508 4.54 -0.80 16.66
CA PHE A 508 5.41 -1.20 17.77
C PHE A 508 5.12 -2.63 18.26
N THR A 509 3.86 -3.01 18.46
CA THR A 509 3.50 -4.37 18.87
C THR A 509 4.04 -5.42 17.89
N THR A 510 3.86 -5.19 16.60
CA THR A 510 4.32 -6.16 15.58
C THR A 510 5.84 -6.13 15.41
N CYS A 511 6.48 -4.96 15.49
CA CYS A 511 7.93 -4.80 15.50
C CYS A 511 8.56 -5.63 16.63
N HIS A 512 8.11 -5.42 17.87
CA HIS A 512 8.62 -6.15 19.03
C HIS A 512 8.38 -7.65 18.94
N ALA A 513 7.23 -8.09 18.42
CA ALA A 513 6.97 -9.50 18.16
C ALA A 513 7.95 -10.09 17.15
N ARG A 514 8.22 -9.39 16.04
CA ARG A 514 9.20 -9.81 15.03
C ARG A 514 10.61 -9.85 15.62
N LEU A 515 11.01 -8.88 16.43
CA LEU A 515 12.31 -8.84 17.09
C LEU A 515 12.48 -9.95 18.14
N LYS A 516 11.43 -10.27 18.88
CA LYS A 516 11.41 -11.38 19.83
C LYS A 516 11.62 -12.72 19.10
N LEU A 517 10.88 -12.97 18.02
CA LEU A 517 11.13 -14.13 17.15
C LEU A 517 12.56 -14.09 16.57
N TYR A 518 13.01 -12.92 16.10
CA TYR A 518 14.34 -12.72 15.54
C TYR A 518 15.42 -13.16 16.52
N SER A 519 15.30 -12.81 17.81
CA SER A 519 16.27 -13.16 18.85
C SER A 519 16.47 -14.68 19.03
N ALA A 520 15.47 -15.49 18.69
CA ALA A 520 15.54 -16.94 18.77
C ALA A 520 16.09 -17.56 17.48
N ILE A 521 15.60 -17.12 16.31
CA ILE A 521 16.13 -17.60 15.02
C ILE A 521 17.59 -17.18 14.81
N GLU A 522 18.01 -16.06 15.39
CA GLU A 522 19.39 -15.60 15.37
C GLU A 522 20.32 -16.57 16.12
N LYS A 523 19.89 -17.06 17.28
CA LYS A 523 20.66 -18.03 18.08
C LYS A 523 20.72 -19.40 17.40
N LEU A 524 19.61 -19.84 16.81
CA LEU A 524 19.54 -21.12 16.10
C LEU A 524 20.25 -21.07 14.73
N ASN A 525 20.35 -19.88 14.13
CA ASN A 525 20.99 -19.60 12.86
C ASN A 525 20.61 -20.62 11.76
N GLU A 526 21.58 -21.36 11.21
CA GLU A 526 21.40 -22.36 10.15
C GLU A 526 20.61 -23.59 10.57
N SER A 527 20.40 -23.80 11.88
CA SER A 527 19.56 -24.89 12.38
C SER A 527 18.07 -24.66 12.11
N VAL A 528 17.67 -23.42 11.81
CA VAL A 528 16.27 -23.08 11.54
C VAL A 528 15.82 -23.70 10.22
N LEU A 529 14.75 -24.49 10.26
CA LEU A 529 14.13 -25.11 9.08
C LEU A 529 12.94 -24.28 8.58
N TYR A 530 12.13 -23.77 9.52
CA TYR A 530 10.92 -23.01 9.24
C TYR A 530 10.55 -22.14 10.44
N PHE A 531 9.90 -21.00 10.21
CA PHE A 531 9.26 -20.22 11.28
C PHE A 531 7.97 -19.56 10.78
N ASP A 532 7.02 -19.37 11.70
CA ASP A 532 5.79 -18.62 11.47
C ASP A 532 5.37 -17.88 12.72
N THR A 533 5.52 -16.55 12.69
CA THR A 533 5.07 -15.54 13.66
C THR A 533 5.60 -15.72 15.08
N ASP A 534 5.23 -16.78 15.76
CA ASP A 534 5.54 -17.17 17.14
C ASP A 534 6.20 -18.55 17.25
N SER A 535 6.28 -19.28 16.15
CA SER A 535 6.72 -20.68 16.14
C SER A 535 7.97 -20.93 15.28
N ILE A 536 8.80 -21.90 15.68
CA ILE A 536 10.06 -22.27 15.01
C ILE A 536 10.18 -23.79 14.92
N ILE A 537 10.43 -24.31 13.72
CA ILE A 537 10.89 -25.68 13.49
C ILE A 537 12.38 -25.63 13.20
N TYR A 538 13.17 -26.39 13.93
CA TYR A 538 14.63 -26.36 13.85
C TYR A 538 15.24 -27.76 14.00
N LYS A 539 16.41 -27.94 13.40
CA LYS A 539 17.28 -29.10 13.61
C LYS A 539 17.82 -29.07 15.05
N SER A 540 17.56 -30.12 15.80
CA SER A 540 18.06 -30.29 17.17
C SER A 540 19.33 -31.14 17.15
N ASP A 541 20.35 -30.69 17.88
CA ASP A 541 21.56 -31.47 18.20
C ASP A 541 21.65 -31.84 19.70
N GLY A 542 20.61 -31.51 20.48
CA GLY A 542 20.55 -31.71 21.92
C GLY A 542 21.29 -30.65 22.76
N ILE A 543 22.03 -29.73 22.12
CA ILE A 543 22.78 -28.65 22.78
C ILE A 543 22.19 -27.29 22.40
N ASN A 544 21.73 -27.14 21.16
CA ASN A 544 21.20 -25.90 20.59
C ASN A 544 19.73 -25.62 20.96
N ASP A 545 19.09 -26.51 21.73
CA ASP A 545 17.67 -26.44 22.07
C ASP A 545 17.37 -25.25 22.98
N PRO A 546 16.45 -24.35 22.59
CA PRO A 546 16.02 -23.26 23.45
C PRO A 546 15.34 -23.78 24.73
N PRO A 547 15.50 -23.09 25.86
CA PRO A 547 14.86 -23.50 27.11
C PRO A 547 13.34 -23.42 26.98
N LEU A 548 12.67 -24.48 27.44
CA LEU A 548 11.22 -24.56 27.49
C LEU A 548 10.70 -24.04 28.83
N GLY A 549 9.48 -23.52 28.83
CA GLY A 549 8.82 -23.04 30.03
C GLY A 549 7.33 -22.79 29.84
N ASN A 550 6.63 -22.57 30.95
CA ASN A 550 5.18 -22.45 31.00
C ASN A 550 4.70 -21.00 31.16
N PHE A 551 5.63 -20.04 31.19
CA PHE A 551 5.35 -18.65 31.48
C PHE A 551 5.25 -17.80 30.21
N LEU A 552 4.80 -16.56 30.37
CA LEU A 552 4.51 -15.70 29.25
C LEU A 552 5.78 -15.41 28.43
N GLY A 553 5.73 -15.65 27.11
CA GLY A 553 6.84 -15.42 26.20
C GLY A 553 7.99 -16.43 26.29
N GLU A 554 7.79 -17.56 26.97
CA GLU A 554 8.68 -18.72 26.91
C GLU A 554 8.27 -19.71 25.82
N PHE A 555 9.20 -20.58 25.42
CA PHE A 555 8.92 -21.62 24.45
C PHE A 555 8.18 -22.79 25.08
N THR A 556 7.14 -23.23 24.40
CA THR A 556 6.45 -24.49 24.66
C THR A 556 6.73 -25.46 23.52
N ASP A 557 6.82 -26.75 23.87
CA ASP A 557 6.96 -27.81 22.89
C ASP A 557 5.59 -28.16 22.28
N GLU A 558 5.45 -27.89 20.99
CA GLU A 558 4.23 -28.17 20.22
C GLU A 558 4.02 -29.67 19.95
N LEU A 559 5.06 -30.48 20.12
CA LEU A 559 5.03 -31.92 19.82
C LEU A 559 4.81 -32.78 21.06
N ASN A 560 4.70 -32.20 22.26
CA ASN A 560 4.53 -32.91 23.53
C ASN A 560 5.57 -34.04 23.73
N GLY A 561 6.83 -33.77 23.44
CA GLY A 561 7.95 -34.72 23.48
C GLY A 561 8.19 -35.49 22.17
N GLY A 562 7.31 -35.33 21.18
CA GLY A 562 7.51 -35.90 19.86
C GLY A 562 8.72 -35.30 19.14
N THR A 563 9.41 -36.11 18.35
CA THR A 563 10.56 -35.67 17.53
C THR A 563 10.23 -35.84 16.05
N ILE A 564 10.49 -34.81 15.26
CA ILE A 564 10.37 -34.87 13.81
C ILE A 564 11.58 -35.59 13.24
N THR A 565 11.36 -36.57 12.36
CA THR A 565 12.39 -37.34 11.65
C THR A 565 12.56 -36.91 10.20
N SER A 566 11.50 -36.37 9.60
CA SER A 566 11.50 -35.81 8.24
C SER A 566 10.59 -34.58 8.21
N PHE A 567 11.06 -33.53 7.54
CA PHE A 567 10.34 -32.27 7.34
C PHE A 567 10.42 -31.86 5.87
N VAL A 568 9.29 -31.43 5.32
CA VAL A 568 9.19 -30.85 3.97
C VAL A 568 8.32 -29.59 3.99
N THR A 569 8.72 -28.56 3.26
CA THR A 569 7.91 -27.35 3.06
C THR A 569 7.92 -26.91 1.60
N GLY A 570 6.74 -26.55 1.11
CA GLY A 570 6.56 -25.90 -0.20
C GLY A 570 6.57 -24.38 -0.12
N GLY A 571 6.80 -23.81 1.07
CA GLY A 571 6.80 -22.38 1.34
C GLY A 571 6.00 -21.99 2.58
N PRO A 572 5.82 -20.67 2.81
CA PRO A 572 5.08 -20.15 3.96
C PRO A 572 3.72 -20.82 4.13
N LYS A 573 3.46 -21.35 5.33
CA LYS A 573 2.22 -22.00 5.75
C LYS A 573 1.83 -23.24 4.91
N ASN A 574 2.82 -23.88 4.29
CA ASN A 574 2.66 -25.11 3.53
C ASN A 574 3.81 -26.08 3.86
N TYR A 575 3.57 -27.03 4.76
CA TYR A 575 4.57 -27.99 5.21
C TYR A 575 3.98 -29.31 5.73
N ALA A 576 4.81 -30.34 5.77
CA ALA A 576 4.51 -31.63 6.37
C ALA A 576 5.72 -32.16 7.14
N TYR A 577 5.46 -32.97 8.16
CA TYR A 577 6.50 -33.68 8.88
C TYR A 577 6.05 -35.06 9.36
N LYS A 578 7.05 -35.92 9.58
CA LYS A 578 6.89 -37.28 10.11
C LYS A 578 7.54 -37.37 11.49
N PHE A 579 6.92 -38.13 12.37
CA PHE A 579 7.39 -38.40 13.73
C PHE A 579 8.23 -39.67 13.80
N SER A 580 8.96 -39.83 14.91
CA SER A 580 9.71 -41.04 15.24
C SER A 580 8.84 -42.30 15.37
N ASP A 581 7.57 -42.16 15.76
CA ASP A 581 6.61 -43.25 15.86
C ASP A 581 5.98 -43.65 14.50
N GLY A 582 6.40 -43.01 13.41
CA GLY A 582 5.91 -43.26 12.06
C GLY A 582 4.65 -42.46 11.69
N SER A 583 4.03 -41.73 12.62
CA SER A 583 2.88 -40.88 12.33
C SER A 583 3.27 -39.64 11.51
N GLU A 584 2.32 -39.08 10.76
CA GLU A 584 2.55 -37.93 9.88
C GLU A 584 1.55 -36.81 10.17
N LYS A 585 2.01 -35.56 10.09
CA LYS A 585 1.15 -34.37 10.16
C LYS A 585 1.42 -33.48 8.95
N LYS A 586 0.33 -33.10 8.27
CA LYS A 586 0.35 -32.28 7.06
C LYS A 586 -0.42 -30.99 7.32
N LEU A 587 0.22 -29.84 7.09
CA LEU A 587 -0.41 -28.53 7.06
C LEU A 587 -0.38 -28.02 5.61
N LEU A 588 -1.47 -28.23 4.89
CA LEU A 588 -1.66 -27.73 3.53
C LEU A 588 -2.48 -26.44 3.56
N LEU A 589 -1.92 -25.35 3.04
CA LEU A 589 -2.69 -24.17 2.67
C LEU A 589 -3.51 -24.49 1.41
N GLN A 590 -4.83 -24.46 1.56
CA GLN A 590 -5.75 -24.58 0.45
C GLN A 590 -5.76 -23.23 -0.30
N VAL A 591 -5.24 -23.20 -1.53
CA VAL A 591 -5.31 -22.00 -2.39
C VAL A 591 -6.77 -21.75 -2.75
N GLU A 592 -7.29 -20.57 -2.43
CA GLU A 592 -8.59 -20.11 -2.90
C GLU A 592 -8.55 -19.91 -4.41
N GLU A 593 -9.05 -20.88 -5.18
CA GLU A 593 -9.69 -20.55 -6.45
C GLU A 593 -11.13 -20.11 -6.18
N LYS A 594 -11.50 -18.99 -6.80
CA LYS A 594 -12.75 -18.24 -6.62
C LYS A 594 -13.97 -19.15 -6.37
N LYS A 595 -14.54 -19.04 -5.16
CA LYS A 595 -15.94 -19.38 -4.78
C LYS A 595 -16.36 -20.85 -4.65
N LYS A 596 -15.58 -21.75 -4.02
CA LYS A 596 -16.14 -22.94 -3.31
C LYS A 596 -15.14 -23.59 -2.35
N THR A 597 -15.40 -23.50 -1.04
CA THR A 597 -14.61 -24.20 -0.01
C THR A 597 -15.09 -25.65 0.12
N ILE A 598 -14.30 -26.61 -0.37
CA ILE A 598 -14.47 -28.05 -0.07
C ILE A 598 -13.18 -28.53 0.58
N LYS A 599 -13.19 -28.88 1.87
CA LYS A 599 -12.06 -29.52 2.55
C LYS A 599 -11.80 -30.89 1.92
N ARG A 600 -10.76 -31.02 1.08
CA ARG A 600 -10.24 -32.33 0.66
C ARG A 600 -9.07 -32.71 1.58
N LYS A 601 -9.35 -33.53 2.58
CA LYS A 601 -8.33 -34.34 3.26
C LYS A 601 -7.89 -35.42 2.27
N ASN A 602 -6.59 -35.54 2.04
CA ASN A 602 -5.91 -36.55 1.21
C ASN A 602 -5.72 -36.18 -0.26
N CYS A 603 -4.58 -35.57 -0.59
CA CYS A 603 -3.88 -35.82 -1.85
C CYS A 603 -2.40 -36.05 -1.52
N PHE A 604 -1.92 -37.24 -1.85
CA PHE A 604 -0.51 -37.57 -1.91
C PHE A 604 0.06 -36.96 -3.20
N VAL A 605 1.21 -36.32 -3.13
CA VAL A 605 2.06 -36.11 -4.31
C VAL A 605 3.19 -37.13 -4.15
N THR A 606 3.10 -38.20 -4.93
CA THR A 606 4.22 -39.10 -5.24
C THR A 606 5.22 -38.41 -6.14
#